data_AF-A0A5N6L5P8-F1
#
_entry.id   AF-A0A5N6L5P8-F1
#
_cell.length_a   1.000
_cell.length_b   1.000
_cell.length_c   1.000
_cell.angle_alpha   90.00
_cell.angle_beta   90.00
_cell.angle_gamma   90.00
#
_symmetry.space_group_name_H-M   'P 1'
#
loop_
_entity.id
_entity.type
_entity.pdbx_description
1 polymer ?
#
loop_
_entity_poly.entity_id
_entity_poly.type
_entity_poly.pdbx_seq_one_letter_code
_entity_poly.pdbx_strand_id
1 'polypeptide(L)'
;MENQVRMVVRDSLKKMKSGSVKKKALNPTHLMYDGHDENLFDHFANVASRIGVYTARDYGEILEHLVGIWNVEKLTGLSSEGREAQDYVCGLAQRLRKVEERALSRAMKEPTVSFSWISGREV
;
A
#
# COMPACT_ATOMS: atom_id res chain seq x y z
N MET A 1 21.81 -11.03 14.23
CA MET A 1 20.88 -10.57 13.18
C MET A 1 19.49 -10.22 13.74
N GLU A 2 18.86 -11.09 14.55
CA GLU A 2 17.53 -10.85 15.17
C GLU A 2 17.40 -9.50 15.91
N ASN A 3 18.40 -9.12 16.70
CA ASN A 3 18.35 -7.88 17.48
C ASN A 3 18.37 -6.61 16.61
N GLN A 4 19.00 -6.68 15.44
CA GLN A 4 19.12 -5.54 14.52
C GLN A 4 17.81 -5.31 13.76
N VAL A 5 17.15 -6.41 13.33
CA VAL A 5 15.82 -6.37 12.72
C VAL A 5 14.79 -5.85 13.72
N ARG A 6 14.79 -6.35 14.97
CA ARG A 6 13.89 -5.86 16.02
C ARG A 6 14.08 -4.38 16.31
N MET A 7 15.32 -3.89 16.28
CA MET A 7 15.63 -2.46 16.44
C MET A 7 15.11 -1.63 15.26
N VAL A 8 15.34 -2.07 14.02
CA VAL A 8 14.84 -1.42 12.80
C VAL A 8 13.31 -1.38 12.75
N VAL A 9 12.63 -2.45 13.18
CA VAL A 9 11.16 -2.47 13.30
C VAL A 9 10.70 -1.49 14.38
N ARG A 10 11.36 -1.46 15.54
CA ARG A 10 11.05 -0.49 16.61
C ARG A 10 11.22 0.95 16.14
N ASP A 11 12.29 1.25 15.42
CA ASP A 11 12.57 2.60 14.91
C ASP A 11 11.63 2.97 13.75
N SER A 12 11.23 2.00 12.92
CA SER A 12 10.23 2.19 11.88
C SER A 12 8.83 2.46 12.44
N LEU A 13 8.43 1.76 13.51
CA LEU A 13 7.18 2.02 14.24
C LEU A 13 7.19 3.42 14.88
N LYS A 14 8.32 3.87 15.44
CA LYS A 14 8.48 5.24 15.95
C LYS A 14 8.37 6.29 14.83
N LYS A 15 8.92 6.03 13.64
CA LYS A 15 8.78 6.92 12.46
C LYS A 15 7.35 6.96 11.91
N MET A 16 6.58 5.88 12.10
CA MET A 16 5.14 5.87 11.78
C MET A 16 4.34 6.89 12.61
N LYS A 17 4.73 7.11 13.88
CA LYS A 17 4.13 8.10 14.80
C LYS A 17 4.38 9.56 14.40
N SER A 18 5.55 9.91 13.88
CA SER A 18 5.93 11.31 13.61
C SER A 18 5.23 11.94 12.39
N GLY A 19 4.21 11.29 11.83
CA GLY A 19 3.43 11.78 10.68
C GLY A 19 4.08 11.51 9.32
N SER A 20 5.35 11.08 9.28
CA SER A 20 6.06 10.81 8.02
C SER A 20 5.48 9.61 7.25
N VAL A 21 4.85 8.64 7.94
CA VAL A 21 4.19 7.45 7.34
C VAL A 21 2.65 7.49 7.49
N LYS A 22 2.07 8.60 8.00
CA LYS A 22 0.64 8.85 7.77
C LYS A 22 0.35 9.11 6.28
N LYS A 23 1.39 9.45 5.51
CA LYS A 23 1.37 9.42 4.06
C LYS A 23 1.30 7.95 3.66
N LYS A 24 0.23 7.54 2.94
CA LYS A 24 0.20 6.28 2.19
C LYS A 24 1.58 6.12 1.55
N ALA A 25 2.19 4.94 1.65
CA ALA A 25 3.43 4.67 0.93
C ALA A 25 3.15 4.99 -0.54
N LEU A 26 3.61 6.16 -0.98
CA LEU A 26 3.34 6.63 -2.33
C LEU A 26 4.08 5.65 -3.22
N ASN A 27 3.36 5.07 -4.18
CA ASN A 27 4.01 4.26 -5.19
C ASN A 27 5.13 5.12 -5.81
N PRO A 28 6.37 4.64 -5.95
CA PRO A 28 7.44 5.41 -6.59
C PRO A 28 7.04 5.96 -7.97
N THR A 29 6.06 5.35 -8.64
CA THR A 29 5.53 5.78 -9.94
C THR A 29 4.31 6.70 -9.85
N HIS A 30 3.91 7.20 -8.67
CA HIS A 30 2.71 8.04 -8.54
C HIS A 30 2.76 9.38 -9.29
N LEU A 31 3.96 9.82 -9.72
CA LEU A 31 4.18 11.02 -10.54
C LEU A 31 4.40 10.67 -12.02
N MET A 32 3.94 9.51 -12.46
CA MET A 32 4.08 9.08 -13.84
C MET A 32 3.31 10.01 -14.77
N TYR A 33 4.00 10.47 -15.82
CA TYR A 33 3.48 11.40 -16.82
C TYR A 33 4.15 11.10 -18.16
N ASP A 34 3.36 11.07 -19.24
CA ASP A 34 3.82 10.76 -20.60
C ASP A 34 3.88 11.98 -21.52
N GLY A 35 3.57 13.18 -21.01
CA GLY A 35 3.45 14.39 -21.82
C GLY A 35 2.03 14.72 -22.27
N HIS A 36 1.05 13.86 -21.99
CA HIS A 36 -0.34 14.01 -22.46
C HIS A 36 -1.37 13.84 -21.35
N ASP A 37 -1.17 12.88 -20.46
CA ASP A 37 -2.17 12.49 -19.45
C ASP A 37 -1.69 12.80 -18.03
N GLU A 38 -2.28 13.82 -17.40
CA GLU A 38 -1.96 14.23 -16.03
C GLU A 38 -2.34 13.17 -14.98
N ASN A 39 -3.23 12.23 -15.32
CA ASN A 39 -3.72 11.18 -14.41
C ASN A 39 -3.20 9.79 -14.80
N LEU A 40 -2.10 9.73 -15.56
CA LEU A 40 -1.57 8.50 -16.15
C LEU A 40 -1.32 7.39 -15.12
N PHE A 41 -0.86 7.73 -13.92
CA PHE A 41 -0.71 6.74 -12.85
C PHE A 41 -2.04 6.11 -12.43
N ASP A 42 -3.10 6.90 -12.28
CA ASP A 42 -4.40 6.39 -11.87
C ASP A 42 -5.02 5.53 -12.96
N HIS A 43 -4.92 5.94 -14.23
CA HIS A 43 -5.37 5.13 -15.36
C HIS A 43 -4.61 3.79 -15.44
N PHE A 44 -3.27 3.83 -15.34
CA PHE A 44 -2.45 2.62 -15.28
C PHE A 44 -2.84 1.72 -14.09
N ALA A 45 -2.96 2.29 -12.89
CA ALA A 45 -3.28 1.55 -11.68
C ALA A 45 -4.67 0.90 -11.76
N ASN A 46 -5.64 1.57 -12.39
CA ASN A 46 -6.98 1.03 -12.64
C ASN A 46 -6.92 -0.17 -13.59
N VAL A 47 -6.20 -0.05 -14.72
CA VAL A 47 -6.00 -1.17 -15.66
C VAL A 47 -5.32 -2.34 -14.97
N ALA A 48 -4.20 -2.09 -14.26
CA ALA A 48 -3.45 -3.11 -13.52
C ALA A 48 -4.29 -3.80 -12.44
N SER A 49 -5.14 -3.04 -11.73
CA SER A 49 -6.08 -3.56 -10.74
C SER A 49 -7.14 -4.44 -11.39
N ARG A 50 -7.71 -4.00 -12.53
CA ARG A 50 -8.78 -4.71 -13.26
C ARG A 50 -8.30 -6.04 -13.83
N ILE A 51 -7.04 -6.13 -14.26
CA ILE A 51 -6.44 -7.38 -14.77
C ILE A 51 -5.76 -8.22 -13.66
N GLY A 52 -5.79 -7.76 -12.41
CA GLY A 52 -5.27 -8.50 -11.26
C GLY A 52 -3.75 -8.53 -11.12
N VAL A 53 -3.01 -7.65 -11.81
CA VAL A 53 -1.54 -7.58 -11.73
C VAL A 53 -1.07 -6.77 -10.53
N TYR A 54 -1.84 -5.76 -10.13
CA TYR A 54 -1.50 -4.92 -8.99
C TYR A 54 -2.76 -4.45 -8.29
N THR A 55 -3.12 -5.14 -7.21
CA THR A 55 -4.37 -4.93 -6.50
C THR A 55 -4.12 -4.48 -5.07
N ALA A 56 -5.13 -3.83 -4.46
CA ALA A 56 -5.10 -3.54 -3.03
C ALA A 56 -5.00 -4.82 -2.16
N ARG A 57 -5.33 -5.99 -2.72
CA ARG A 57 -5.16 -7.30 -2.09
C ARG A 57 -3.70 -7.61 -1.83
N ASP A 58 -2.87 -7.44 -2.86
CA ASP A 58 -1.44 -7.77 -2.82
C ASP A 58 -0.75 -6.98 -1.71
N TYR A 59 -1.12 -5.70 -1.55
CA TYR A 59 -0.66 -4.89 -0.43
C TYR A 59 -1.11 -5.41 0.93
N GLY A 60 -2.35 -5.87 1.05
CA GLY A 60 -2.87 -6.47 2.28
C GLY A 60 -2.12 -7.74 2.66
N GLU A 61 -1.90 -8.62 1.69
CA GLU A 61 -1.19 -9.89 1.87
C GLU A 61 0.30 -9.67 2.20
N ILE A 62 0.98 -8.76 1.50
CA ILE A 62 2.36 -8.37 1.83
C ILE A 62 2.44 -7.83 3.26
N LEU A 63 1.52 -6.94 3.64
CA LEU A 63 1.52 -6.37 4.99
C LEU A 63 1.30 -7.44 6.06
N GLU A 64 0.34 -8.33 5.86
CA GLU A 64 0.04 -9.44 6.77
C GLU A 64 1.24 -10.38 6.91
N HIS A 65 1.90 -10.69 5.79
CA HIS A 65 3.14 -11.47 5.78
C HIS A 65 4.24 -10.78 6.58
N LEU A 66 4.48 -9.49 6.34
CA LEU A 66 5.50 -8.70 7.05
C LEU A 66 5.24 -8.62 8.56
N VAL A 67 3.97 -8.43 8.97
CA VAL A 67 3.56 -8.46 10.38
C VAL A 67 3.87 -9.81 11.02
N GLY A 68 3.59 -10.91 10.31
CA GLY A 68 3.86 -12.26 10.75
C GLY A 68 5.35 -12.56 10.91
N ILE A 69 6.17 -12.29 9.88
CA ILE A 69 7.61 -12.61 9.92
C ILE A 69 8.37 -11.80 10.96
N TRP A 70 7.94 -10.56 11.25
CA TRP A 70 8.54 -9.72 12.28
C TRP A 70 7.89 -9.89 13.64
N ASN A 71 6.86 -10.73 13.74
CA ASN A 71 6.17 -11.06 14.99
C ASN A 71 5.72 -9.79 15.74
N VAL A 72 5.22 -8.80 14.99
CA VAL A 72 4.94 -7.44 15.47
C VAL A 72 3.96 -7.47 16.64
N GLU A 73 2.95 -8.34 16.59
CA GLU A 73 1.94 -8.52 17.64
C GLU A 73 2.56 -8.90 19.00
N LYS A 74 3.67 -9.63 19.02
CA LYS A 74 4.30 -10.13 20.27
C LYS A 74 5.40 -9.21 20.80
N LEU A 75 5.60 -8.04 20.19
CA LEU A 75 6.56 -7.06 20.70
C LEU A 75 6.08 -6.52 22.06
N THR A 76 6.96 -6.59 23.06
CA THR A 76 6.72 -6.08 24.41
C THR A 76 7.72 -4.96 24.74
N GLY A 77 7.52 -4.27 25.87
CA GLY A 77 8.39 -3.17 26.30
C GLY A 77 8.28 -1.90 25.43
N LEU A 78 7.19 -1.76 24.68
CA LEU A 78 6.90 -0.57 23.87
C LEU A 78 6.37 0.57 24.76
N SER A 79 6.60 1.82 24.34
CA SER A 79 5.90 2.98 24.92
C SER A 79 4.40 2.90 24.64
N SER A 80 3.60 3.77 25.26
CA SER A 80 2.16 3.88 24.95
C SER A 80 1.92 4.06 23.45
N GLU A 81 2.73 4.86 22.79
CA GLU A 81 2.56 5.15 21.38
C GLU A 81 3.16 4.08 20.48
N GLY A 82 4.16 3.34 20.97
CA GLY A 82 4.61 2.11 20.31
C GLY A 82 3.53 1.03 20.31
N ARG A 83 2.74 0.91 21.40
CA ARG A 83 1.57 0.02 21.46
C ARG A 83 0.46 0.46 20.51
N GLU A 84 0.15 1.75 20.45
CA GLU A 84 -0.83 2.28 19.49
C GLU A 84 -0.41 2.01 18.03
N ALA A 85 0.88 2.18 17.70
CA ALA A 85 1.41 1.86 16.38
C ALA A 85 1.36 0.36 16.07
N GLN A 86 1.67 -0.49 17.07
CA GLN A 86 1.56 -1.94 16.99
C GLN A 86 0.11 -2.36 16.68
N ASP A 87 -0.86 -1.87 17.46
CA ASP A 87 -2.30 -2.15 17.27
C ASP A 87 -2.77 -1.67 15.90
N TYR A 88 -2.34 -0.47 15.48
CA TYR A 88 -2.68 0.07 14.18
C TYR A 88 -2.19 -0.81 13.04
N VAL A 89 -0.92 -1.22 13.06
CA VAL A 89 -0.31 -2.03 11.99
C VAL A 89 -0.89 -3.45 11.97
N CYS A 90 -1.08 -4.08 13.14
CA CYS A 90 -1.69 -5.41 13.21
C CYS A 90 -3.15 -5.39 12.72
N GLY A 91 -3.89 -4.32 12.96
CA GLY A 91 -5.25 -4.14 12.45
C GLY A 91 -5.32 -3.64 10.99
N LEU A 92 -4.22 -3.19 10.40
CA LEU A 92 -4.24 -2.53 9.08
C LEU A 92 -4.51 -3.52 7.94
N ALA A 93 -4.01 -4.74 8.01
CA ALA A 93 -4.27 -5.77 6.99
C ALA A 93 -5.78 -6.02 6.80
N GLN A 94 -6.54 -6.18 7.90
CA GLN A 94 -8.00 -6.33 7.84
C GLN A 94 -8.71 -5.10 7.27
N ARG A 95 -8.21 -3.89 7.56
CA ARG A 95 -8.76 -2.64 7.00
C ARG A 95 -8.53 -2.55 5.49
N LEU A 96 -7.36 -2.99 5.00
CA LEU A 96 -7.03 -2.97 3.58
C LEU A 96 -7.94 -3.88 2.75
N ARG A 97 -8.34 -5.04 3.27
CA ARG A 97 -9.31 -5.94 2.58
C ARG A 97 -10.65 -5.24 2.30
N LYS A 98 -11.16 -4.44 3.22
CA LYS A 98 -12.40 -3.66 2.99
C LYS A 98 -12.23 -2.55 1.96
N VAL A 99 -11.02 -1.99 1.86
CA VAL A 99 -10.69 -0.95 0.87
C VAL A 99 -10.53 -1.58 -0.52
N GLU A 100 -9.98 -2.78 -0.59
CA GLU A 100 -9.81 -3.56 -1.81
C GLU A 100 -11.14 -3.83 -2.52
N GLU A 101 -12.14 -4.37 -1.81
CA GLU A 101 -13.47 -4.64 -2.40
C GLU A 101 -14.05 -3.39 -3.08
N ARG A 102 -13.88 -2.22 -2.47
CA ARG A 102 -14.32 -0.94 -3.02
C ARG A 102 -13.44 -0.44 -4.16
N ALA A 103 -12.15 -0.72 -4.14
CA ALA A 103 -11.22 -0.35 -5.21
C ALA A 103 -11.50 -1.17 -6.47
N LEU A 104 -11.64 -2.49 -6.34
CA LEU A 104 -12.01 -3.39 -7.43
C LEU A 104 -13.36 -3.01 -8.04
N SER A 105 -14.37 -2.76 -7.19
CA SER A 105 -15.70 -2.33 -7.66
C SER A 105 -15.69 -1.03 -8.45
N ARG A 106 -14.72 -0.13 -8.19
CA ARG A 106 -14.52 1.11 -8.96
C ARG A 106 -13.78 0.83 -10.25
N ALA A 107 -12.66 0.12 -10.20
CA ALA A 107 -11.86 -0.22 -11.37
C ALA A 107 -12.67 -0.97 -12.46
N MET A 108 -13.66 -1.78 -12.07
CA MET A 108 -14.56 -2.45 -13.03
C MET A 108 -15.56 -1.52 -13.73
N LYS A 109 -15.80 -0.33 -13.19
CA LYS A 109 -16.75 0.67 -13.73
C LYS A 109 -16.08 1.79 -14.50
N GLU A 110 -14.77 1.89 -14.42
CA GLU A 110 -14.00 2.90 -15.15
C GLU A 110 -14.12 2.65 -16.66
N PRO A 111 -14.30 3.72 -17.47
CA PRO A 111 -14.33 3.61 -18.91
C PRO A 111 -12.98 3.18 -19.46
N THR A 112 -12.96 2.80 -20.75
CA THR A 112 -11.70 2.55 -21.45
C THR A 112 -10.92 3.85 -21.58
N VAL A 113 -9.59 3.76 -21.47
CA VAL A 113 -8.69 4.92 -21.57
C VAL A 113 -7.66 4.67 -22.66
N SER A 114 -7.37 5.71 -23.44
CA SER A 114 -6.32 5.67 -24.46
C SER A 114 -4.94 5.87 -23.83
N PHE A 115 -3.97 5.04 -24.20
CA PHE A 115 -2.59 5.15 -23.72
C PHE A 115 -1.62 5.45 -24.87
N SER A 116 -0.76 6.48 -24.69
CA SER A 116 0.30 6.82 -25.65
C SER A 116 1.28 5.67 -25.86
N TRP A 117 1.54 4.88 -24.82
CA TRP A 117 2.45 3.72 -24.83
C TRP A 117 2.06 2.63 -25.83
N ILE A 118 0.78 2.57 -26.19
CA ILE A 118 0.24 1.61 -27.16
C ILE A 118 -0.31 2.31 -28.41
N SER A 119 0.30 3.45 -28.77
CA SER A 119 -0.03 4.24 -29.95
C SER A 119 -1.47 4.78 -29.94
N GLY A 120 -1.96 5.18 -28.77
CA GLY A 120 -3.31 5.75 -28.62
C GLY A 120 -4.44 4.73 -28.63
N ARG A 121 -4.15 3.43 -28.54
CA ARG A 121 -5.19 2.41 -28.37
C ARG A 121 -5.86 2.52 -27.00
N GLU A 122 -7.16 2.22 -26.98
CA GLU A 122 -7.97 2.19 -25.76
C GLU A 122 -7.94 0.81 -25.10
N VAL A 123 -7.89 0.79 -23.76
CA VAL A 123 -7.98 -0.42 -22.93
C VAL A 123 -8.92 -0.24 -21.77
#